data_AF-A0A960HL69-F1
#
_entry.id   AF-A0A960HL69-F1
#
_cell.length_a   1.000
_cell.length_b   1.000
_cell.length_c   1.000
_cell.angle_alpha   90.00
_cell.angle_beta   90.00
_cell.angle_gamma   90.00
#
_symmetry.space_group_name_H-M   'P 1'
#
loop_
_entity.id
_entity.type
_entity.pdbx_description
1 polymer ?
#
loop_
_entity_poly.entity_id
_entity_poly.type
_entity_poly.pdbx_seq_one_letter_code
_entity_poly.pdbx_strand_id
1 'polypeptide(L)'
;AVLYVFVWVRASVPRVRYDQLMDLGWKGLIPLALGWLLLLTAMSAADAEGWNLAGRLGVAAGGLVVMAACWGILQAARRAALRNRQFEGVID
;
A
#
# COMPACT_ATOMS: atom_id res chain seq x y z
N ALA A 1 25.41 11.86 2.70
CA ALA A 1 24.64 10.62 2.41
C ALA A 1 23.41 10.89 1.52
N VAL A 2 22.45 11.71 1.96
CA VAL A 2 21.21 11.98 1.21
C VAL A 2 21.44 12.56 -0.18
N LEU A 3 22.39 13.51 -0.32
CA LEU A 3 22.77 14.08 -1.63
C LEU A 3 23.31 13.03 -2.61
N TYR A 4 24.07 12.05 -2.12
CA TYR A 4 24.60 10.96 -2.96
C TYR A 4 23.47 10.06 -3.48
N VAL A 5 22.52 9.73 -2.61
CA VAL A 5 21.31 8.96 -2.99
C VAL A 5 20.50 9.72 -4.04
N PHE A 6 20.31 11.04 -3.89
CA PHE A 6 19.53 11.84 -4.83
C PHE A 6 20.19 11.91 -6.22
N VAL A 7 21.51 12.07 -6.27
CA VAL A 7 22.29 12.05 -7.52
C VAL A 7 22.24 10.66 -8.16
N TRP A 8 22.34 9.59 -7.37
CA TRP A 8 22.28 8.22 -7.86
C TRP A 8 20.89 7.86 -8.41
N VAL A 9 19.81 8.20 -7.70
CA VAL A 9 18.43 8.00 -8.17
C VAL A 9 18.17 8.74 -9.48
N ARG A 10 18.65 9.99 -9.61
CA ARG A 10 18.55 10.73 -10.87
C ARG A 10 19.29 10.05 -12.02
N ALA A 11 20.46 9.47 -11.76
CA ALA A 11 21.27 8.79 -12.76
C ALA A 11 20.67 7.41 -13.15
N SER A 12 20.01 6.72 -12.21
CA SER A 12 19.48 5.37 -12.40
C SER A 12 18.02 5.29 -12.84
N VAL A 13 17.21 6.33 -12.64
CA VAL A 13 15.78 6.32 -13.00
C VAL A 13 15.62 6.68 -14.50
N PRO A 14 15.24 5.71 -15.37
CA PRO A 14 14.89 6.01 -16.76
C PRO A 14 13.55 6.74 -16.77
N ARG A 15 13.42 7.82 -17.54
CA ARG A 15 12.29 8.78 -17.55
C ARG A 15 10.92 8.11 -17.32
N VAL A 16 10.44 8.17 -16.09
CA VAL A 16 9.15 7.59 -15.68
C VAL A 16 8.05 8.59 -16.06
N ARG A 17 7.01 8.11 -16.72
CA ARG A 17 5.88 8.97 -17.11
C ARG A 17 5.10 9.38 -15.86
N TYR A 18 4.59 10.61 -15.84
CA TYR A 18 3.81 11.14 -14.72
C TYR A 18 2.62 10.23 -14.36
N ASP A 19 2.02 9.60 -15.37
CA ASP A 19 0.89 8.69 -15.20
C ASP A 19 1.23 7.45 -14.37
N GLN A 20 2.47 6.94 -14.45
CA GLN A 20 2.88 5.78 -13.67
C GLN A 20 3.06 6.14 -12.19
N LEU A 21 3.56 7.35 -11.92
CA LEU A 21 3.65 7.89 -10.57
C LEU A 21 2.27 8.21 -10.00
N MET A 22 1.36 8.72 -10.82
CA MET A 22 -0.03 8.98 -10.44
C MET A 22 -0.74 7.68 -10.07
N ASP A 23 -0.58 6.63 -10.87
CA ASP A 23 -1.18 5.33 -10.60
C ASP A 23 -0.58 4.63 -9.37
N LEU A 24 0.71 4.82 -9.09
CA LEU A 24 1.34 4.33 -7.86
C LEU A 24 0.86 5.12 -6.63
N GLY A 25 0.81 6.45 -6.74
CA GLY A 25 0.38 7.37 -5.69
C GLY A 25 -1.06 7.11 -5.27
N TRP A 26 -1.97 7.22 -6.22
CA TRP A 26 -3.41 7.21 -5.95
C TRP A 26 -3.97 5.82 -5.65
N LYS A 27 -3.48 4.77 -6.33
CA LYS A 27 -4.01 3.41 -6.14
C LYS A 27 -3.17 2.56 -5.17
N GLY A 28 -2.00 3.04 -4.73
CA GLY A 28 -1.08 2.30 -3.88
C GLY A 28 -0.70 3.03 -2.59
N LEU A 29 -0.08 4.21 -2.70
CA LEU A 29 0.45 4.93 -1.53
C LEU A 29 -0.65 5.44 -0.59
N ILE A 30 -1.71 6.04 -1.13
CA ILE A 30 -2.80 6.60 -0.33
C ILE A 30 -3.47 5.52 0.56
N PRO A 31 -3.99 4.40 0.00
CA PRO A 31 -4.63 3.38 0.82
C PRO A 31 -3.66 2.71 1.80
N LEU A 32 -2.38 2.54 1.43
CA LEU A 32 -1.36 1.99 2.30
C LEU A 32 -1.07 2.93 3.49
N ALA A 33 -0.90 4.23 3.25
CA ALA A 33 -0.63 5.22 4.29
C ALA A 33 -1.81 5.38 5.25
N LEU A 34 -3.05 5.41 4.74
CA LEU A 34 -4.27 5.46 5.55
C LEU A 34 -4.42 4.21 6.43
N GLY A 35 -4.20 3.04 5.85
CA GLY A 35 -4.25 1.78 6.58
C GLY A 35 -3.19 1.68 7.68
N TRP A 36 -1.97 2.13 7.40
CA TRP A 36 -0.89 2.20 8.38
C TRP A 36 -1.20 3.19 9.52
N LEU A 37 -1.76 4.36 9.19
CA LEU A 37 -2.18 5.33 10.18
C LEU A 37 -3.24 4.73 11.12
N LEU A 38 -4.27 4.08 10.57
CA LEU A 38 -5.32 3.43 11.37
C LEU A 38 -4.74 2.35 12.29
N LEU A 39 -3.80 1.55 11.80
CA LEU A 39 -3.12 0.53 12.59
C LEU A 39 -2.33 1.15 13.77
N LEU A 40 -1.56 2.22 13.51
CA LEU A 40 -0.84 2.93 14.55
C LEU A 40 -1.78 3.56 15.58
N THR A 41 -2.91 4.13 15.16
CA THR A 41 -3.91 4.67 16.10
C THR A 41 -4.55 3.58 16.96
N ALA A 42 -4.86 2.41 16.38
CA ALA A 42 -5.38 1.27 17.12
C ALA A 42 -4.36 0.72 18.14
N MET A 43 -3.09 0.66 17.77
CA MET A 43 -2.02 0.28 18.71
C MET A 43 -1.85 1.31 19.82
N SER A 44 -1.88 2.60 19.49
CA SER A 44 -1.80 3.67 20.48
C SER A 44 -2.98 3.66 21.46
N ALA A 45 -4.17 3.29 21.00
CA ALA A 45 -5.35 3.12 21.86
C ALA A 45 -5.22 1.90 22.78
N ALA A 46 -4.70 0.78 22.29
CA ALA A 46 -4.44 -0.42 23.09
C ALA A 46 -3.40 -0.18 24.20
N ASP A 47 -2.42 0.70 23.93
CA ASP A 47 -1.44 1.12 24.94
C ASP A 47 -2.06 2.02 26.01
N ALA A 48 -3.05 2.85 25.66
CA ALA A 48 -3.75 3.74 26.61
C ALA A 48 -4.62 2.96 27.62
N GLU A 49 -5.22 1.83 27.20
CA GLU A 49 -6.00 0.95 28.09
C GLU A 49 -5.14 -0.06 28.86
N GLY A 50 -3.82 -0.11 28.63
CA GLY A 50 -2.92 -1.01 29.38
C GLY A 50 -3.17 -2.49 29.11
N TRP A 51 -3.62 -2.85 27.91
CA TRP A 51 -3.92 -4.24 27.56
C TRP A 51 -2.69 -5.16 27.72
N ASN A 52 -2.95 -6.41 28.10
CA ASN A 52 -1.93 -7.46 28.19
C ASN A 52 -1.13 -7.59 26.88
N LEU A 53 0.13 -8.05 26.96
CA LEU A 53 1.00 -8.26 25.80
C LEU A 53 0.31 -9.07 24.68
N ALA A 54 -0.47 -10.10 25.05
CA ALA A 54 -1.25 -10.89 24.11
C ALA A 54 -2.32 -10.07 23.36
N GLY A 55 -2.97 -9.11 24.02
CA GLY A 55 -3.92 -8.19 23.40
C GLY A 55 -3.24 -7.20 22.45
N ARG A 56 -2.07 -6.68 22.83
CA ARG A 56 -1.26 -5.78 21.98
C ARG A 56 -0.77 -6.47 20.71
N LEU A 57 -0.24 -7.69 20.85
CA LEU A 57 0.19 -8.51 19.72
C LEU A 57 -1.00 -8.98 18.86
N GLY A 58 -2.16 -9.24 19.49
CA GLY A 58 -3.39 -9.57 18.79
C GLY A 58 -3.89 -8.43 17.89
N VAL A 59 -3.88 -7.19 18.39
CA VAL A 59 -4.25 -5.99 17.61
C VAL A 59 -3.23 -5.71 16.50
N ALA A 60 -1.93 -5.85 16.79
CA ALA A 60 -0.88 -5.67 15.78
C ALA A 60 -0.97 -6.73 14.67
N ALA A 61 -1.16 -8.00 15.02
CA ALA A 61 -1.33 -9.09 14.08
C ALA A 61 -2.63 -8.93 13.28
N GLY A 62 -3.74 -8.59 13.94
CA GLY A 62 -5.02 -8.31 13.29
C GLY A 62 -4.93 -7.15 12.30
N GLY A 63 -4.31 -6.04 12.70
CA GLY A 63 -4.07 -4.89 11.84
C GLY A 63 -3.20 -5.24 10.63
N LEU A 64 -2.13 -6.00 10.82
CA LEU A 64 -1.26 -6.45 9.74
C LEU A 64 -1.96 -7.43 8.77
N VAL A 65 -2.81 -8.32 9.29
CA VAL A 65 -3.62 -9.23 8.47
C VAL A 65 -4.66 -8.46 7.65
N VAL A 66 -5.34 -7.49 8.27
CA VAL A 66 -6.27 -6.60 7.57
C VAL A 66 -5.56 -5.78 6.49
N MET A 67 -4.35 -5.30 6.76
CA MET A 67 -3.51 -4.63 5.77
C MET A 67 -3.08 -5.54 4.63
N ALA A 68 -2.66 -6.77 4.92
CA ALA A 68 -2.30 -7.75 3.90
C ALA A 68 -3.50 -8.15 3.03
N ALA A 69 -4.69 -8.30 3.63
CA ALA A 69 -5.93 -8.60 2.92
C ALA A 69 -6.36 -7.43 2.03
N CYS A 70 -6.35 -6.20 2.56
CA CYS A 70 -6.65 -4.98 1.81
C CYS A 70 -5.68 -4.81 0.63
N TRP A 71 -4.39 -5.04 0.86
CA TRP A 71 -3.36 -5.03 -0.18
C TRP A 71 -3.62 -6.11 -1.24
N GLY A 72 -3.95 -7.35 -0.84
CA GLY A 72 -4.27 -8.45 -1.73
C GLY A 72 -5.48 -8.17 -2.63
N ILE A 73 -6.54 -7.57 -2.07
CA ILE A 73 -7.76 -7.19 -2.80
C ILE A 73 -7.46 -6.08 -3.81
N LEU A 74 -6.70 -5.06 -3.42
CA LEU A 74 -6.28 -3.98 -4.33
C LEU A 74 -5.40 -4.51 -5.48
N GLN A 75 -4.51 -5.47 -5.19
CA GLN A 75 -3.67 -6.11 -6.19
C GLN A 75 -4.49 -7.02 -7.15
N ALA A 76 -5.50 -7.72 -6.63
CA ALA A 76 -6.42 -8.52 -7.44
C ALA A 76 -7.29 -7.65 -8.35
N ALA A 77 -7.80 -6.52 -7.85
CA ALA A 77 -8.55 -5.55 -8.64
C ALA A 77 -7.73 -4.98 -9.81
N ARG A 78 -6.43 -4.71 -9.57
CA ARG A 78 -5.50 -4.28 -10.62
C ARG A 78 -5.26 -5.36 -11.69
N ARG A 79 -5.19 -6.64 -11.31
CA ARG A 79 -5.05 -7.76 -12.26
C ARG A 79 -6.33 -8.00 -13.07
N ALA A 80 -7.50 -7.87 -12.44
CA ALA A 80 -8.80 -8.00 -13.11
C ALA A 80 -9.04 -6.87 -14.15
N ALA A 81 -8.59 -5.66 -13.85
CA ALA A 81 -8.71 -4.51 -14.75
C ALA A 81 -7.94 -4.67 -16.08
N LEU A 82 -6.84 -5.44 -16.09
CA LEU A 82 -6.12 -5.75 -17.32
C LEU A 82 -6.83 -6.83 -18.14
N ARG A 83 -7.46 -7.79 -17.46
CA ARG A 83 -8.15 -8.91 -18.11
C ARG A 83 -9.38 -8.46 -18.88
N ASN A 84 -10.15 -7.51 -18.35
CA ASN A 84 -11.36 -7.00 -19.01
C ASN A 84 -11.07 -6.25 -20.32
N ARG A 85 -9.94 -5.55 -20.42
CA ARG A 85 -9.56 -4.80 -21.63
C ARG A 85 -9.24 -5.69 -22.82
N GLN A 86 -8.82 -6.93 -22.59
CA GLN A 86 -8.55 -7.89 -23.66
C GLN A 86 -9.82 -8.53 -24.23
N PHE A 87 -10.90 -8.62 -23.44
CA PHE A 87 -12.17 -9.15 -23.92
C PHE A 87 -12.93 -8.14 -24.79
N GLU A 88 -12.85 -6.84 -24.49
CA GLU A 88 -13.46 -5.80 -25.35
C GLU A 88 -12.81 -5.80 -26.74
N GLY A 89 -11.48 -5.85 -26.86
CA GLY A 89 -10.81 -5.87 -28.17
C GLY A 89 -10.96 -7.16 -29.00
N VAL A 90 -11.73 -8.15 -28.54
CA VAL A 90 -12.05 -9.39 -29.28
C VAL A 90 -13.49 -9.37 -29.82
N ILE A 91 -14.34 -8.49 -29.29
CA ILE A 91 -15.76 -8.36 -29.67
C ILE A 91 -15.95 -7.33 -30.80
N ASP A 92 -14.93 -6.49 -31.04
CA ASP A 92 -14.88 -5.46 -32.08
C ASP A 92 -14.43 -6.00 -33.46
#